data_AF-A0A6G0XVK3-F1
#
_entry.id   AF-A0A6G0XVK3-F1
#
_cell.length_a   1.000
_cell.length_b   1.000
_cell.length_c   1.000
_cell.angle_alpha   90.00
_cell.angle_beta   90.00
_cell.angle_gamma   90.00
#
_symmetry.space_group_name_H-M   'P 1'
#
loop_
_entity.id
_entity.type
_entity.pdbx_description
1 polymer ?
#
loop_
_entity_poly.entity_id
_entity_poly.type
_entity_poly.pdbx_seq_one_letter_code
_entity_poly.pdbx_strand_id
1 'polypeptide(L)'
;MCRSQSTETIRFDHISRGGDAIGIKFFKTKSQQEGTTNKDPRHCYGNPLKPGICLFVALGLCLSCNSQTCTGALFPGSKQKDRFGKSLARMLGCGTRHDGEE
;
A
#
# COMPACT_ATOMS: atom_id res chain seq x y z
N MET A 1 1.63 1.33 -11.68
CA MET A 1 0.26 0.97 -11.27
C MET A 1 0.24 -0.44 -10.71
N CYS A 2 -0.36 -0.63 -9.52
CA CYS A 2 -0.48 -1.90 -8.82
C CYS A 2 -1.91 -2.09 -8.34
N ARG A 3 -2.34 -3.34 -8.11
CA ARG A 3 -3.64 -3.63 -7.51
C ARG A 3 -3.56 -3.49 -5.99
N SER A 4 -4.66 -3.10 -5.36
CA SER A 4 -4.75 -2.98 -3.90
C SER A 4 -4.39 -4.27 -3.15
N GLN A 5 -4.77 -5.44 -3.68
CA GLN A 5 -4.38 -6.75 -3.13
C GLN A 5 -2.85 -6.96 -3.10
N SER A 6 -2.13 -6.45 -4.10
CA SER A 6 -0.67 -6.52 -4.10
C SER A 6 -0.10 -5.50 -3.11
N THR A 7 -0.64 -4.28 -3.11
CA THR A 7 -0.18 -3.19 -2.24
C THR A 7 -0.34 -3.50 -0.75
N GLU A 8 -1.44 -4.16 -0.33
CA GLU A 8 -1.68 -4.48 1.08
C GLU A 8 -0.71 -5.53 1.65
N THR A 9 0.00 -6.26 0.79
CA THR A 9 0.98 -7.28 1.20
C THR A 9 2.43 -6.79 1.20
N ILE A 10 2.64 -5.49 0.94
CA ILE A 10 3.98 -4.89 0.99
C ILE A 10 4.53 -5.00 2.41
N ARG A 11 5.78 -5.44 2.51
CA ARG A 11 6.57 -5.49 3.74
C ARG A 11 7.75 -4.54 3.66
N PHE A 12 8.32 -4.14 4.79
CA PHE A 12 9.51 -3.28 4.81
C PHE A 12 10.69 -3.92 4.06
N ASP A 13 10.88 -5.24 4.16
CA ASP A 13 11.94 -5.96 3.44
C ASP A 13 11.73 -6.00 1.91
N HIS A 14 10.56 -5.59 1.43
CA HIS A 14 10.30 -5.44 -0.01
C HIS A 14 10.75 -4.07 -0.54
N ILE A 15 11.08 -3.14 0.37
CA ILE A 15 11.42 -1.77 0.06
C ILE A 15 12.93 -1.64 -0.04
N SER A 16 13.40 -1.11 -1.16
CA SER A 16 14.80 -0.81 -1.43
C SER A 16 14.95 0.67 -1.72
N ARG A 17 16.09 1.25 -1.37
CA ARG A 17 16.44 2.63 -1.72
C ARG A 17 17.42 2.61 -2.88
N GLY A 18 17.15 3.39 -3.93
CA GLY A 18 18.05 3.52 -5.08
C GLY A 18 17.98 4.92 -5.68
N GLY A 19 19.09 5.66 -5.65
CA GLY A 19 19.14 7.04 -6.14
C GLY A 19 18.11 7.93 -5.46
N ASP A 20 17.26 8.57 -6.28
CA ASP A 20 16.14 9.43 -5.91
C ASP A 20 14.78 8.69 -5.83
N ALA A 21 14.82 7.35 -5.88
CA ALA A 21 13.65 6.49 -5.86
C ALA A 21 13.63 5.51 -4.68
N ILE A 22 12.41 5.09 -4.34
CA ILE A 22 12.17 3.91 -3.53
C ILE A 22 11.68 2.80 -4.46
N GLY A 23 12.35 1.65 -4.45
CA GLY A 23 11.95 0.46 -5.18
C GLY A 23 11.10 -0.48 -4.33
N ILE A 24 9.91 -0.83 -4.82
CA ILE A 24 9.00 -1.79 -4.18
C ILE A 24 9.02 -3.09 -4.97
N LYS A 25 9.49 -4.16 -4.35
CA LYS A 25 9.53 -5.50 -4.94
C LYS A 25 8.28 -6.30 -4.60
N PHE A 26 7.61 -6.83 -5.62
CA PHE A 26 6.47 -7.72 -5.44
C PHE A 26 6.89 -9.15 -5.74
N PHE A 27 6.95 -9.98 -4.71
CA PHE A 27 7.30 -11.39 -4.86
C PHE A 27 6.15 -12.18 -5.49
N LYS A 28 4.90 -11.95 -5.05
CA LYS A 28 3.72 -12.61 -5.65
C LYS A 28 3.01 -11.69 -6.63
N THR A 29 2.73 -12.20 -7.81
CA THR A 29 1.95 -11.51 -8.85
C THR A 29 0.91 -12.45 -9.44
N LYS A 30 -0.12 -11.92 -10.12
CA LYS A 30 -1.19 -12.76 -10.71
C LYS A 30 -0.64 -13.92 -11.53
N SER A 31 0.41 -13.67 -12.34
CA SER A 31 1.05 -14.66 -13.21
C SER A 31 2.14 -15.49 -12.53
N GLN A 32 2.56 -15.16 -11.31
CA GLN A 32 3.56 -15.90 -10.55
C GLN A 32 3.17 -15.91 -9.08
N GLN A 33 2.43 -16.96 -8.70
CA GLN A 33 1.88 -17.13 -7.36
C GLN A 33 2.89 -17.73 -6.38
N GLU A 34 3.84 -18.52 -6.87
CA GLU A 34 4.92 -19.12 -6.06
C GLU A 34 5.87 -18.05 -5.50
N GLY A 35 6.05 -16.95 -6.23
CA GLY A 35 6.93 -15.84 -5.85
C GLY A 35 8.41 -16.18 -5.80
N THR A 36 8.81 -17.22 -6.52
CA THR A 36 10.17 -17.72 -6.67
C THR A 36 11.00 -16.87 -7.63
N THR A 37 10.36 -16.17 -8.57
CA THR A 37 11.05 -15.31 -9.53
C THR A 37 11.22 -13.89 -8.99
N ASN A 38 12.47 -13.44 -8.93
CA ASN A 38 12.83 -12.06 -8.60
C ASN A 38 12.49 -11.15 -9.78
N LYS A 39 11.41 -10.37 -9.68
CA LYS A 39 11.11 -9.29 -10.64
C LYS A 39 11.78 -7.99 -10.21
N ASP A 40 12.14 -7.17 -11.20
CA ASP A 40 12.65 -5.83 -10.98
C ASP A 40 11.72 -5.02 -10.06
N PRO A 41 12.27 -4.27 -9.08
CA PRO A 41 11.49 -3.41 -8.22
C PRO A 41 10.72 -2.37 -9.03
N ARG A 42 9.51 -2.02 -8.56
CA ARG A 42 8.79 -0.86 -9.09
C ARG A 42 9.33 0.39 -8.41
N HIS A 43 9.97 1.26 -9.19
CA HIS A 43 10.50 2.52 -8.68
C HIS A 43 9.39 3.55 -8.50
N CYS A 44 9.37 4.17 -7.32
CA CYS A 44 8.50 5.27 -6.97
C CYS A 44 9.35 6.49 -6.62
N TYR A 45 9.09 7.60 -7.30
CA TYR A 45 9.85 8.83 -7.18
C TYR A 45 9.13 9.85 -6.29
N GLY A 46 9.91 10.74 -5.69
CA GLY A 46 9.38 11.87 -4.96
C GLY A 46 8.77 12.92 -5.89
N ASN A 47 7.76 13.64 -5.39
CA ASN A 47 7.24 14.84 -6.03
C ASN A 47 7.35 16.03 -5.07
N PRO A 48 8.54 16.64 -4.95
CA PRO A 48 8.75 17.75 -4.02
C PRO A 48 7.93 19.01 -4.38
N LEU A 49 7.56 19.17 -5.67
CA LEU A 49 6.79 20.33 -6.14
C LEU A 49 5.32 20.28 -5.71
N LYS A 50 4.78 19.09 -5.43
CA LYS A 50 3.40 18.92 -4.94
C LYS A 50 3.36 17.94 -3.76
N PRO A 51 3.70 18.41 -2.54
CA PRO A 51 3.77 17.56 -1.34
C PRO A 51 2.47 16.79 -1.05
N GLY A 52 1.31 17.39 -1.32
CA GLY A 52 0.00 16.77 -1.05
C GLY A 52 -0.29 15.49 -1.83
N ILE A 53 0.45 15.23 -2.92
CA ILE A 53 0.36 13.97 -3.71
C ILE A 53 1.70 13.23 -3.77
N CYS A 54 2.68 13.64 -2.99
CA CYS A 54 4.01 13.04 -2.97
C CYS A 54 4.00 11.74 -2.15
N LEU A 55 4.45 10.63 -2.76
CA LEU A 55 4.51 9.35 -2.07
C LEU A 55 5.40 9.40 -0.82
N PHE A 56 6.55 10.08 -0.89
CA PHE A 56 7.49 10.15 0.22
C PHE A 56 6.89 10.85 1.43
N VAL A 57 6.15 11.94 1.19
CA VAL A 57 5.43 12.69 2.24
C VAL A 57 4.31 11.81 2.82
N ALA A 58 3.50 11.19 1.97
CA ALA A 58 2.41 10.30 2.41
C ALA A 58 2.93 9.11 3.23
N LEU A 59 4.04 8.49 2.80
CA LEU A 59 4.68 7.39 3.50
C LEU A 59 5.26 7.84 4.85
N GLY A 60 5.97 8.96 4.88
CA GLY A 60 6.52 9.53 6.11
C GLY A 60 5.44 9.86 7.14
N LEU A 61 4.33 10.47 6.71
CA LEU A 61 3.18 10.74 7.57
C LEU A 61 2.55 9.45 8.10
N CYS A 62 2.33 8.46 7.21
CA CYS A 62 1.78 7.16 7.60
C CYS A 62 2.65 6.48 8.67
N LEU A 63 3.96 6.45 8.47
CA LEU A 63 4.90 5.84 9.43
C LEU A 63 4.98 6.62 10.75
N SER A 64 4.98 7.96 10.68
CA SER A 64 5.02 8.82 11.87
C SER A 64 3.79 8.64 12.75
N CYS A 65 2.61 8.50 12.13
CA CYS A 65 1.36 8.23 12.84
C CYS A 65 1.24 6.78 13.34
N ASN A 66 2.08 5.85 12.85
CA ASN A 66 2.01 4.41 13.14
C ASN A 66 3.39 3.87 13.57
N SER A 67 4.06 4.54 14.50
CA SER A 67 5.45 4.29 14.90
C SER A 67 5.75 2.88 15.44
N GLN A 68 4.72 2.12 15.83
CA GLN A 68 4.85 0.75 16.33
C GLN A 68 5.10 -0.30 15.22
N THR A 69 5.17 0.10 13.95
CA THR A 69 5.08 -0.83 12.80
C THR A 69 6.38 -1.07 12.04
N CYS A 70 7.53 -0.60 12.53
CA CYS A 70 8.80 -0.61 11.78
C CYS A 70 9.36 -2.00 11.41
N THR A 71 8.70 -3.09 11.81
CA THR A 71 9.08 -4.46 11.43
C THR A 71 7.88 -5.18 10.82
N GLY A 72 8.07 -5.82 9.67
CA GLY A 72 7.06 -6.65 9.02
C GLY A 72 6.25 -5.96 7.91
N ALA A 73 4.92 -6.00 8.01
CA ALA A 73 4.01 -5.48 6.97
C ALA A 73 3.93 -3.95 7.03
N LEU A 74 3.95 -3.29 5.88
CA LEU A 74 3.84 -1.83 5.79
C LEU A 74 2.47 -1.33 6.28
N PHE A 75 1.42 -2.12 6.07
CA PHE A 75 0.06 -1.84 6.53
C PHE A 75 -0.35 -2.89 7.56
N PRO A 76 -0.35 -2.58 8.87
CA PRO A 76 -0.55 -3.55 9.92
C PRO A 76 -2.02 -3.99 10.06
N GLY A 77 -2.23 -5.27 10.36
CA GLY A 77 -3.54 -5.89 10.55
C GLY A 77 -4.07 -6.58 9.28
N SER A 78 -5.27 -7.14 9.35
CA SER A 78 -5.89 -7.88 8.24
C SER A 78 -6.88 -7.04 7.43
N LYS A 79 -7.15 -7.47 6.19
CA LYS A 79 -8.20 -6.93 5.30
C LYS A 79 -8.04 -5.42 5.03
N GLN A 80 -6.83 -4.95 4.77
CA GLN A 80 -6.54 -3.51 4.59
C GLN A 80 -7.30 -2.91 3.43
N LYS A 81 -7.37 -3.62 2.30
CA LYS A 81 -8.16 -3.20 1.14
C LYS A 81 -9.62 -2.93 1.52
N ASP A 82 -10.23 -3.82 2.28
CA ASP A 82 -11.65 -3.70 2.65
C ASP A 82 -11.86 -2.61 3.69
N ARG A 83 -10.97 -2.49 4.67
CA ARG A 83 -10.99 -1.41 5.68
C ARG A 83 -10.89 -0.04 5.01
N PHE A 84 -9.92 0.13 4.11
CA PHE A 84 -9.77 1.37 3.35
C PHE A 84 -11.02 1.65 2.50
N GLY A 85 -11.53 0.64 1.78
CA GLY A 85 -12.73 0.78 0.95
C GLY A 85 -13.95 1.22 1.75
N LYS A 86 -14.19 0.63 2.93
CA LYS A 86 -15.29 1.03 3.83
C LYS A 86 -15.12 2.46 4.35
N SER A 87 -13.92 2.84 4.77
CA SER A 87 -13.64 4.20 5.24
C SER A 87 -13.84 5.22 4.12
N LEU A 88 -13.35 4.91 2.92
CA LEU A 88 -13.51 5.77 1.75
C LEU A 88 -14.99 5.91 1.35
N ALA A 89 -15.74 4.82 1.30
CA ALA A 89 -17.16 4.83 0.97
C ALA A 89 -17.96 5.69 1.96
N ARG A 90 -17.67 5.56 3.26
CA ARG A 90 -18.26 6.41 4.31
C ARG A 90 -17.93 7.88 4.10
N MET A 91 -16.68 8.21 3.79
CA MET A 91 -16.24 9.60 3.56
C MET A 91 -16.93 10.21 2.34
N LEU A 92 -17.22 9.40 1.32
CA LEU A 92 -17.92 9.82 0.11
C LEU A 92 -19.45 9.81 0.26
N GLY A 93 -19.99 9.50 1.44
CA GLY A 93 -21.44 9.40 1.67
C GLY A 93 -22.10 8.21 0.96
N CYS A 94 -21.31 7.31 0.38
CA CYS A 94 -21.79 6.08 -0.25
C CYS A 94 -21.91 5.01 0.85
N GLY A 95 -22.96 5.10 1.67
CA GLY A 95 -23.27 4.08 2.65
C GLY A 95 -23.48 2.74 1.97
N THR A 96 -22.88 1.67 2.51
CA THR A 96 -23.19 0.28 2.13
C THR A 96 -24.70 0.10 2.24
N ARG A 97 -25.37 -0.17 1.12
CA ARG A 97 -26.76 -0.65 1.13
C ARG A 97 -26.78 -1.85 2.07
N HIS A 98 -27.57 -1.75 3.13
CA HIS A 98 -27.94 -2.89 3.94
C HIS A 98 -28.75 -3.78 2.99
N ASP A 99 -28.19 -4.90 2.57
CA ASP A 99 -29.00 -5.99 2.02
C ASP A 99 -29.84 -6.48 3.21
N GLY A 100 -31.07 -5.97 3.28
CA GLY A 100 -32.09 -6.45 4.20
C GLY A 100 -32.51 -7.83 3.76
N GLU A 101 -32.27 -8.80 4.62
CA GLU A 101 -32.78 -10.15 4.56
C GLU A 101 -34.03 -10.17 5.45
N GLU A 102 -35.22 -10.10 4.83
CA GLU A 102 -36.48 -10.74 5.24
C GLU A 102 -37.38 -10.90 4.00
#